data_AF-A0A841R813-F1
#
_entry.id   AF-A0A841R813-F1
#
_cell.length_a   1.000
_cell.length_b   1.000
_cell.length_c   1.000
_cell.angle_alpha   90.00
_cell.angle_beta   90.00
_cell.angle_gamma   90.00
#
_symmetry.space_group_name_H-M   'P 1'
#
loop_
_entity.id
_entity.type
_entity.pdbx_description
1 polymer ?
#
loop_
_entity_poly.entity_id
_entity_poly.type
_entity_poly.pdbx_seq_one_letter_code
_entity_poly.pdbx_strand_id
1 'polypeptide(L)'
;MKKRLTTTMLLVLALTAVSGTNLDNIYGKNDLDYSKSRGDLYGNNFGSILDYDTMPPRQIDIQNAENEIESLRNDIAGFREDIRIYENRGDEDRSKKSEIAVVLGKIDILLIELKSTSAQLYSAKANQTDSVIRQKLQDSIEENRQQIYDLTNRRSELVSEREMLLQSIETADRFVTLNNLFIRKSNSRIAYLESCIDYSNRETDSVDTLLEKSTSYQNEVDNLINVSF
;
A
#
# COMPACT_ATOMS: atom_id res chain seq x y z
N MET A 1 -18.58 -13.12 48.11
CA MET A 1 -17.70 -12.98 46.93
C MET A 1 -18.31 -13.55 45.63
N LYS A 2 -19.62 -13.38 45.36
CA LYS A 2 -20.30 -14.03 44.21
C LYS A 2 -20.46 -13.17 42.93
N LYS A 3 -19.94 -11.93 42.90
CA LYS A 3 -20.21 -10.98 41.80
C LYS A 3 -19.12 -10.88 40.71
N ARG A 4 -17.92 -11.45 40.89
CA ARG A 4 -16.81 -11.27 39.93
C ARG A 4 -16.73 -12.33 38.83
N LEU A 5 -17.07 -13.60 39.10
CA LEU A 5 -16.99 -14.67 38.10
C LEU A 5 -17.96 -14.49 36.92
N THR A 6 -19.16 -13.96 37.18
CA THR A 6 -20.19 -13.80 36.13
C THR A 6 -19.85 -12.70 35.13
N THR A 7 -19.09 -11.69 35.53
CA THR A 7 -18.69 -10.59 34.64
C THR A 7 -17.59 -11.04 33.67
N THR A 8 -16.68 -11.90 34.10
CA THR A 8 -15.59 -12.42 33.26
C THR A 8 -16.14 -13.40 32.20
N MET A 9 -17.11 -14.26 32.54
CA MET A 9 -17.76 -15.14 31.55
C MET A 9 -18.59 -14.38 30.52
N LEU A 10 -19.25 -13.27 30.92
CA LEU A 10 -20.00 -12.44 29.97
C LEU A 10 -19.07 -11.73 28.96
N LEU A 11 -17.84 -11.40 29.37
CA LEU A 11 -16.87 -10.75 28.48
C LEU A 11 -16.34 -11.72 27.41
N VAL A 12 -16.14 -12.99 27.77
CA VAL A 12 -15.70 -14.05 26.84
C VAL A 12 -16.75 -14.30 25.75
N LEU A 13 -18.06 -14.24 26.09
CA LEU A 13 -19.16 -14.35 25.12
C LEU A 13 -19.35 -13.10 24.25
N ALA A 14 -18.92 -11.92 24.69
CA ALA A 14 -18.96 -10.70 23.88
C ALA A 14 -17.81 -10.63 22.86
N LEU A 15 -16.68 -11.29 23.16
CA LEU A 15 -15.50 -11.33 22.28
C LEU A 15 -15.66 -12.26 21.08
N THR A 16 -16.53 -13.27 21.14
CA THR A 16 -16.85 -14.17 20.02
C THR A 16 -17.77 -13.52 18.97
N ALA A 17 -18.46 -12.44 19.30
CA ALA A 17 -19.34 -11.72 18.37
C ALA A 17 -18.59 -10.78 17.40
N VAL A 18 -17.31 -10.47 17.67
CA VAL A 18 -16.50 -9.55 16.85
C VAL A 18 -15.80 -10.26 15.68
N SER A 19 -15.74 -11.60 15.68
CA SER A 19 -15.00 -12.39 14.67
C SER A 19 -15.85 -12.91 13.51
N GLY A 20 -17.05 -12.39 13.30
CA GLY A 20 -17.98 -12.82 12.26
C GLY A 20 -17.67 -12.32 10.85
N THR A 21 -16.41 -12.16 10.45
CA THR A 21 -16.06 -11.93 9.04
C THR A 21 -15.11 -13.02 8.54
N ASN A 22 -15.64 -13.87 7.66
CA ASN A 22 -14.90 -14.83 6.86
C ASN A 22 -13.83 -14.10 6.05
N LEU A 23 -12.57 -14.10 6.52
CA LEU A 23 -11.42 -13.55 5.81
C LEU A 23 -10.93 -14.45 4.66
N ASP A 24 -11.39 -15.71 4.61
CA ASP A 24 -11.06 -16.66 3.54
C ASP A 24 -11.51 -16.19 2.14
N ASN A 25 -12.42 -15.21 2.07
CA ASN A 25 -12.89 -14.62 0.82
C ASN A 25 -12.26 -13.26 0.46
N ILE A 26 -11.43 -12.66 1.33
CA ILE A 26 -10.80 -11.34 1.07
C ILE A 26 -9.38 -11.49 0.52
N TYR A 27 -8.68 -12.57 0.88
CA TYR A 27 -7.29 -12.84 0.45
C TYR A 27 -7.19 -13.92 -0.63
N GLY A 28 -8.24 -14.09 -1.44
CA GLY A 28 -8.29 -15.13 -2.45
C GLY A 28 -7.33 -14.85 -3.60
N LYS A 29 -6.15 -15.52 -3.60
CA LYS A 29 -5.22 -15.88 -4.71
C LYS A 29 -4.82 -14.85 -5.79
N ASN A 30 -5.62 -13.82 -6.05
CA ASN A 30 -5.46 -12.85 -7.11
C ASN A 30 -4.45 -11.74 -6.76
N ASP A 31 -4.23 -11.46 -5.47
CA ASP A 31 -3.33 -10.37 -5.04
C ASP A 31 -1.83 -10.74 -5.20
N LEU A 32 -1.48 -12.00 -4.96
CA LEU A 32 -0.15 -12.53 -5.25
C LEU A 32 0.10 -12.60 -6.75
N ASP A 33 -0.92 -12.90 -7.55
CA ASP A 33 -0.83 -12.89 -9.02
C ASP A 33 -0.79 -11.47 -9.60
N TYR A 34 -1.43 -10.47 -9.00
CA TYR A 34 -1.33 -9.08 -9.47
C TYR A 34 0.06 -8.51 -9.18
N SER A 35 0.61 -8.79 -8.00
CA SER A 35 1.96 -8.37 -7.62
C SER A 35 3.06 -9.10 -8.39
N LYS A 36 2.87 -10.38 -8.75
CA LYS A 36 3.76 -11.11 -9.67
C LYS A 36 3.59 -10.66 -11.11
N SER A 37 2.38 -10.58 -11.63
CA SER A 37 2.10 -10.19 -13.02
C SER A 37 2.73 -8.83 -13.34
N ARG A 38 2.62 -7.85 -12.44
CA ARG A 38 3.27 -6.55 -12.61
C ARG A 38 4.70 -6.48 -12.10
N GLY A 39 5.04 -7.14 -10.99
CA GLY A 39 6.43 -7.24 -10.51
C GLY A 39 7.37 -7.89 -11.53
N ASP A 40 6.88 -8.85 -12.30
CA ASP A 40 7.58 -9.50 -13.41
C ASP A 40 7.52 -8.65 -14.71
N LEU A 41 6.49 -7.81 -14.91
CA LEU A 41 6.48 -6.78 -15.99
C LEU A 41 7.49 -5.66 -15.75
N TYR A 42 7.79 -5.32 -14.50
CA TYR A 42 8.73 -4.26 -14.12
C TYR A 42 10.13 -4.80 -13.75
N GLY A 43 10.24 -6.12 -13.56
CA GLY A 43 11.48 -6.85 -13.31
C GLY A 43 12.29 -6.98 -14.59
N ASN A 44 13.14 -5.98 -14.85
CA ASN A 44 14.43 -6.05 -15.58
C ASN A 44 14.83 -4.71 -16.25
N ASN A 45 14.00 -3.65 -16.15
CA ASN A 45 14.32 -2.34 -16.72
C ASN A 45 14.50 -1.24 -15.66
N PHE A 46 15.31 -1.53 -14.62
CA PHE A 46 16.09 -0.50 -13.92
C PHE A 46 17.29 -0.01 -14.76
N GLY A 47 17.26 -0.23 -16.08
CA GLY A 47 18.20 0.38 -17.02
C GLY A 47 18.08 1.89 -16.89
N SER A 48 19.13 2.48 -16.29
CA SER A 48 19.36 3.90 -16.01
C SER A 48 18.09 4.72 -15.77
N ILE A 49 17.94 5.28 -14.57
CA ILE A 49 17.28 6.58 -14.45
C ILE A 49 18.02 7.50 -15.41
N LEU A 50 17.55 7.60 -16.66
CA LEU A 50 18.00 8.62 -17.58
C LEU A 50 17.51 9.90 -16.92
N ASP A 51 18.44 10.69 -16.39
CA ASP A 51 18.19 12.05 -15.94
C ASP A 51 17.84 12.86 -17.18
N TYR A 52 16.59 12.72 -17.63
CA TYR A 52 15.98 13.60 -18.63
C TYR A 52 16.11 15.07 -18.20
N ASP A 53 16.20 15.31 -16.89
CA ASP A 53 16.47 16.60 -16.26
C ASP A 53 17.83 17.23 -16.68
N THR A 54 18.78 16.43 -17.20
CA THR A 54 20.11 16.90 -17.63
C THR A 54 20.36 16.78 -19.14
N MET A 55 19.45 16.15 -19.88
CA MET A 55 19.62 16.01 -21.32
C MET A 55 19.26 17.32 -22.03
N PRO A 56 20.14 17.87 -22.88
CA PRO A 56 19.83 19.07 -23.64
C PRO A 56 18.70 18.78 -24.66
N PRO A 57 17.82 19.76 -24.93
CA PRO A 57 16.79 19.61 -25.94
C PRO A 57 17.41 19.45 -27.33
N ARG A 58 16.70 18.77 -28.22
CA ARG A 58 17.13 18.49 -29.59
C ARG A 58 15.93 18.50 -30.54
N GLN A 59 16.20 18.61 -31.83
CA GLN A 59 15.16 18.51 -32.84
C GLN A 59 14.52 17.12 -32.84
N ILE A 60 13.20 17.07 -32.90
CA ILE A 60 12.40 15.84 -32.85
C ILE A 60 11.20 15.92 -33.78
N ASP A 61 10.60 14.76 -34.05
CA ASP A 61 9.26 14.68 -34.64
C ASP A 61 8.22 15.06 -33.59
N ILE A 62 7.60 16.22 -33.79
CA ILE A 62 6.62 16.81 -32.85
C ILE A 62 5.43 15.89 -32.68
N GLN A 63 4.86 15.35 -33.76
CA GLN A 63 3.66 14.52 -33.69
C GLN A 63 3.89 13.25 -32.89
N ASN A 64 5.05 12.62 -33.09
CA ASN A 64 5.44 11.43 -32.33
C ASN A 64 5.70 11.74 -30.85
N ALA A 65 6.31 12.88 -30.54
CA ALA A 65 6.53 13.31 -29.17
C ALA A 65 5.23 13.67 -28.43
N GLU A 66 4.27 14.32 -29.10
CA GLU A 66 2.95 14.61 -28.54
C GLU A 66 2.18 13.32 -28.23
N ASN A 67 2.25 12.33 -29.12
CA ASN A 67 1.65 11.01 -28.88
C ASN A 67 2.30 10.30 -27.68
N GLU A 68 3.64 10.39 -27.54
CA GLU A 68 4.35 9.83 -26.40
C GLU A 68 3.96 10.54 -25.09
N ILE A 69 3.89 11.88 -25.09
CA ILE A 69 3.43 12.68 -23.94
C ILE A 69 2.03 12.24 -23.51
N GLU A 70 1.11 12.08 -24.46
CA GLU A 70 -0.26 11.65 -24.16
C GLU A 70 -0.30 10.23 -23.56
N SER A 71 0.47 9.29 -24.09
CA SER A 71 0.60 7.94 -23.50
C SER A 71 1.14 8.01 -22.07
N LEU A 72 2.19 8.80 -21.83
CA LEU A 72 2.80 8.95 -20.50
C LEU A 72 1.84 9.61 -19.50
N ARG A 73 1.00 10.56 -19.94
CA ARG A 73 -0.05 11.17 -19.11
C ARG A 73 -1.11 10.16 -18.71
N ASN A 74 -1.50 9.28 -19.63
CA ASN A 74 -2.43 8.19 -19.34
C ASN A 74 -1.84 7.17 -18.36
N ASP A 75 -0.57 6.81 -18.52
CA ASP A 75 0.14 5.94 -17.56
C ASP A 75 0.22 6.57 -16.17
N ILE A 76 0.53 7.87 -16.07
CA ILE A 76 0.53 8.61 -14.80
C ILE A 76 -0.84 8.56 -14.13
N ALA A 77 -1.93 8.73 -14.90
CA ALA A 77 -3.29 8.63 -14.35
C ALA A 77 -3.56 7.23 -13.78
N GLY A 78 -3.13 6.17 -14.49
CA GLY A 78 -3.19 4.80 -14.01
C GLY A 78 -2.41 4.58 -12.70
N PHE A 79 -1.17 5.04 -12.64
CA PHE A 79 -0.34 4.91 -11.43
C PHE A 79 -0.91 5.68 -10.23
N ARG A 80 -1.53 6.85 -10.46
CA ARG A 80 -2.20 7.61 -9.40
C ARG A 80 -3.42 6.89 -8.84
N GLU A 81 -4.20 6.25 -9.71
CA GLU A 81 -5.34 5.44 -9.28
C GLU A 81 -4.87 4.22 -8.47
N ASP A 82 -3.83 3.54 -8.93
CA ASP A 82 -3.22 2.43 -8.20
C ASP A 82 -2.70 2.88 -6.83
N ILE A 83 -2.00 4.02 -6.74
CA ILE A 83 -1.57 4.60 -5.45
C ILE A 83 -2.76 4.78 -4.51
N ARG A 84 -3.85 5.40 -4.99
CA ARG A 84 -5.05 5.63 -4.17
C ARG A 84 -5.62 4.33 -3.61
N ILE A 85 -5.69 3.29 -4.43
CA ILE A 85 -6.21 1.96 -4.02
C ILE A 85 -5.32 1.36 -2.93
N TYR A 86 -4.00 1.37 -3.12
CA TYR A 86 -3.06 0.79 -2.15
C TYR A 86 -2.92 1.61 -0.87
N GLU A 87 -3.03 2.93 -0.93
CA GLU A 87 -3.09 3.80 0.26
C GLU A 87 -4.33 3.50 1.10
N ASN A 88 -5.51 3.46 0.48
CA ASN A 88 -6.76 3.14 1.17
C ASN A 88 -6.68 1.75 1.83
N ARG A 89 -6.17 0.75 1.11
CA ARG A 89 -5.96 -0.60 1.66
C ARG A 89 -4.97 -0.60 2.82
N GLY A 90 -3.86 0.12 2.68
CA GLY A 90 -2.86 0.26 3.74
C GLY A 90 -3.45 0.88 5.01
N ASP A 91 -4.32 1.88 4.87
CA ASP A 91 -5.01 2.52 5.99
C ASP A 91 -6.05 1.62 6.65
N GLU A 92 -6.82 0.87 5.87
CA GLU A 92 -7.72 -0.16 6.40
C GLU A 92 -6.96 -1.22 7.20
N ASP A 93 -5.84 -1.73 6.69
CA ASP A 93 -5.02 -2.74 7.35
C ASP A 93 -4.35 -2.18 8.61
N ARG A 94 -3.92 -0.91 8.60
CA ARG A 94 -3.42 -0.21 9.80
C ARG A 94 -4.50 -0.08 10.86
N SER A 95 -5.74 0.22 10.48
CA SER A 95 -6.88 0.28 11.41
C SER A 95 -7.12 -1.08 12.05
N LYS A 96 -7.27 -2.14 11.25
CA LYS A 96 -7.47 -3.52 11.73
C LYS A 96 -6.34 -3.97 12.65
N LYS A 97 -5.09 -3.68 12.28
CA LYS A 97 -3.90 -3.97 13.11
C LYS A 97 -3.99 -3.28 14.47
N SER A 98 -4.45 -2.03 14.52
CA SER A 98 -4.65 -1.27 15.77
C SER A 98 -5.74 -1.91 16.63
N GLU A 99 -6.86 -2.29 16.04
CA GLU A 99 -7.97 -2.98 16.71
C GLU A 99 -7.50 -4.32 17.31
N ILE A 100 -6.76 -5.13 16.54
CA ILE A 100 -6.18 -6.39 17.03
C ILE A 100 -5.22 -6.14 18.20
N ALA A 101 -4.40 -5.09 18.15
CA ALA A 101 -3.49 -4.76 19.25
C ALA A 101 -4.26 -4.45 20.55
N VAL A 102 -5.40 -3.75 20.45
CA VAL A 102 -6.29 -3.49 21.61
C VAL A 102 -6.87 -4.80 22.15
N VAL A 103 -7.33 -5.70 21.28
CA VAL A 103 -7.88 -7.00 21.69
C VAL A 103 -6.81 -7.88 22.35
N LEU A 104 -5.60 -7.93 21.80
CA LEU A 104 -4.46 -8.64 22.39
C LEU A 104 -4.15 -8.12 23.80
N GLY A 105 -4.14 -6.79 24.00
CA GLY A 105 -3.95 -6.21 25.33
C GLY A 105 -5.03 -6.63 26.33
N LYS A 106 -6.30 -6.72 25.90
CA LYS A 106 -7.39 -7.24 26.74
C LYS A 106 -7.21 -8.71 27.08
N ILE A 107 -6.81 -9.52 26.10
CA ILE A 107 -6.53 -10.96 26.32
C ILE A 107 -5.39 -11.15 27.32
N ASP A 108 -4.31 -10.37 27.21
CA ASP A 108 -3.17 -10.46 28.12
C ASP A 108 -3.58 -10.16 29.57
N ILE A 109 -4.44 -9.14 29.79
CA ILE A 109 -5.00 -8.84 31.12
C ILE A 109 -5.84 -10.02 31.63
N LEU A 110 -6.75 -10.56 30.82
CA LEU A 110 -7.60 -11.69 31.20
C LEU A 110 -6.77 -12.94 31.54
N LEU A 111 -5.72 -13.22 30.78
CA LEU A 111 -4.81 -14.35 31.06
C LEU A 111 -4.10 -14.18 32.40
N ILE A 112 -3.69 -12.96 32.77
CA ILE A 112 -3.09 -12.67 34.08
C ILE A 112 -4.11 -12.91 35.20
N GLU A 113 -5.34 -12.40 35.03
CA GLU A 113 -6.43 -12.57 36.02
C GLU A 113 -6.81 -14.04 36.22
N LEU A 114 -6.92 -14.80 35.13
CA LEU A 114 -7.25 -16.24 35.19
C LEU A 114 -6.13 -17.03 35.85
N LYS A 115 -4.85 -16.75 35.55
CA LYS A 115 -3.71 -17.41 36.21
C LYS A 115 -3.67 -17.11 37.70
N SER A 116 -3.95 -15.88 38.11
CA SER A 116 -4.07 -15.50 39.53
C SER A 116 -5.24 -16.23 40.22
N THR A 117 -6.38 -16.31 39.55
CA THR A 117 -7.55 -17.07 40.03
C THR A 117 -7.23 -18.56 40.18
N SER A 118 -6.49 -19.13 39.23
CA SER A 118 -6.02 -20.52 39.29
C SER A 118 -5.21 -20.79 40.57
N ALA A 119 -4.25 -19.92 40.89
CA ALA A 119 -3.45 -20.04 42.12
C ALA A 119 -4.31 -20.00 43.39
N GLN A 120 -5.32 -19.12 43.43
CA GLN A 120 -6.27 -19.03 44.54
C GLN A 120 -7.12 -20.30 44.67
N LEU A 121 -7.61 -20.84 43.54
CA LEU A 121 -8.40 -22.08 43.53
C LEU A 121 -7.58 -23.28 43.99
N TYR A 122 -6.33 -23.41 43.55
CA TYR A 122 -5.43 -24.47 44.04
C TYR A 122 -5.17 -24.36 45.54
N SER A 123 -4.88 -23.15 46.04
CA SER A 123 -4.70 -22.93 47.47
C SER A 123 -5.96 -23.25 48.28
N ALA A 124 -7.14 -22.86 47.80
CA ALA A 124 -8.41 -23.15 48.44
C ALA A 124 -8.69 -24.67 48.47
N LYS A 125 -8.40 -25.38 47.38
CA LYS A 125 -8.60 -26.83 47.28
C LYS A 125 -7.64 -27.60 48.20
N ALA A 126 -6.40 -27.14 48.34
CA ALA A 126 -5.40 -27.77 49.20
C ALA A 126 -5.81 -27.73 50.68
N ASN A 127 -6.42 -26.62 51.12
CA ASN A 127 -6.84 -26.42 52.50
C ASN A 127 -8.24 -26.97 52.81
N GLN A 128 -8.94 -27.55 51.83
CA GLN A 128 -10.32 -28.00 52.01
C GLN A 128 -10.42 -29.49 52.31
N THR A 129 -11.18 -29.83 53.34
CA THR A 129 -11.38 -31.22 53.81
C THR A 129 -12.70 -31.83 53.32
N ASP A 130 -13.73 -31.01 53.12
CA ASP A 130 -15.04 -31.45 52.60
C ASP A 130 -14.94 -31.92 51.14
N SER A 131 -15.33 -33.16 50.89
CA SER A 131 -15.22 -33.80 49.57
C SER A 131 -16.10 -33.15 48.50
N VAL A 132 -17.31 -32.71 48.85
CA VAL A 132 -18.24 -32.05 47.92
C VAL A 132 -17.69 -30.69 47.51
N ILE A 133 -17.15 -29.93 48.46
CA ILE A 133 -16.55 -28.62 48.16
C ILE A 133 -15.24 -28.79 47.38
N ARG A 134 -14.42 -29.81 47.70
CA ARG A 134 -13.22 -30.13 46.92
C ARG A 134 -13.55 -30.46 45.47
N GLN A 135 -14.63 -31.20 45.21
CA GLN A 135 -15.06 -31.49 43.85
C GLN A 135 -15.48 -30.22 43.10
N LYS A 136 -16.28 -29.35 43.72
CA LYS A 136 -16.66 -28.06 43.10
C LYS A 136 -15.45 -27.18 42.77
N LEU A 137 -14.44 -27.16 43.67
CA LEU A 137 -13.18 -26.46 43.42
C LEU A 137 -12.39 -27.11 42.28
N GLN A 138 -12.40 -28.45 42.17
CA GLN A 138 -11.79 -29.15 41.04
C GLN A 138 -12.47 -28.80 39.71
N ASP A 139 -13.81 -28.77 39.67
CA ASP A 139 -14.57 -28.41 38.47
C ASP A 139 -14.26 -26.97 38.05
N SER A 140 -14.18 -26.05 39.02
CA SER A 140 -13.80 -24.64 38.77
C SER A 140 -12.36 -24.48 38.27
N ILE A 141 -11.44 -25.33 38.72
CA ILE A 141 -10.05 -25.35 38.23
C ILE A 141 -10.02 -25.81 36.78
N GLU A 142 -10.80 -26.82 36.42
CA GLU A 142 -10.84 -27.33 35.05
C GLU A 142 -11.47 -26.31 34.10
N GLU A 143 -12.54 -25.65 34.51
CA GLU A 143 -13.14 -24.54 33.76
C GLU A 143 -12.14 -23.39 33.55
N ASN A 144 -11.41 -23.00 34.60
CA ASN A 144 -10.38 -21.97 34.51
C ASN A 144 -9.23 -22.35 33.57
N ARG A 145 -8.80 -23.62 33.57
CA ARG A 145 -7.80 -24.14 32.65
C ARG A 145 -8.29 -24.09 31.20
N GLN A 146 -9.53 -24.47 30.95
CA GLN A 146 -10.12 -24.40 29.62
C GLN A 146 -10.16 -22.95 29.12
N GLN A 147 -10.58 -22.00 29.96
CA GLN A 147 -10.59 -20.57 29.60
C GLN A 147 -9.18 -20.04 29.28
N ILE A 148 -8.15 -20.47 30.03
CA ILE A 148 -6.76 -20.10 29.74
C ILE A 148 -6.32 -20.68 28.39
N TYR A 149 -6.65 -21.93 28.11
CA TYR A 149 -6.34 -22.58 26.83
C TYR A 149 -6.99 -21.86 25.65
N ASP A 150 -8.30 -21.57 25.75
CA ASP A 150 -9.07 -20.90 24.70
C ASP A 150 -8.52 -19.50 24.41
N LEU A 151 -8.23 -18.71 25.47
CA LEU A 151 -7.64 -17.38 25.31
C LEU A 151 -6.21 -17.43 24.75
N THR A 152 -5.42 -18.44 25.11
CA THR A 152 -4.06 -18.60 24.58
C THR A 152 -4.09 -18.92 23.08
N ASN A 153 -5.00 -19.79 22.65
CA ASN A 153 -5.21 -20.08 21.23
C ASN A 153 -5.68 -18.85 20.47
N ARG A 154 -6.70 -18.16 21.00
CA ARG A 154 -7.21 -16.93 20.38
C ARG A 154 -6.15 -15.85 20.27
N ARG A 155 -5.29 -15.71 21.28
CA ARG A 155 -4.13 -14.81 21.25
C ARG A 155 -3.18 -15.18 20.12
N SER A 156 -2.88 -16.47 19.95
CA SER A 156 -1.99 -16.96 18.89
C SER A 156 -2.55 -16.66 17.49
N GLU A 157 -3.85 -16.88 17.28
CA GLU A 157 -4.54 -16.54 16.03
C GLU A 157 -4.43 -15.06 15.71
N LEU A 158 -4.74 -14.19 16.68
CA LEU A 158 -4.68 -12.74 16.51
C LEU A 158 -3.25 -12.22 16.29
N VAL A 159 -2.24 -12.87 16.88
CA VAL A 159 -0.83 -12.55 16.59
C VAL A 159 -0.49 -12.89 15.13
N SER A 160 -0.91 -14.05 14.65
CA SER A 160 -0.72 -14.45 13.24
C SER A 160 -1.43 -13.48 12.28
N GLU A 161 -2.68 -13.13 12.57
CA GLU A 161 -3.46 -12.15 11.79
C GLU A 161 -2.77 -10.78 11.74
N ARG A 162 -2.26 -10.31 12.88
CA ARG A 162 -1.49 -9.06 12.97
C ARG A 162 -0.22 -9.09 12.12
N GLU A 163 0.48 -10.23 12.07
CA GLU A 163 1.67 -10.41 11.25
C GLU A 163 1.34 -10.40 9.75
N MET A 164 0.23 -11.03 9.34
CA MET A 164 -0.25 -10.96 7.96
C MET A 164 -0.60 -9.52 7.54
N LEU A 165 -1.30 -8.77 8.41
CA LEU A 165 -1.60 -7.36 8.15
C LEU A 165 -0.33 -6.50 8.04
N LEU A 166 0.70 -6.78 8.86
CA LEU A 166 1.99 -6.09 8.76
C LEU A 166 2.65 -6.31 7.38
N GLN A 167 2.62 -7.53 6.88
CA GLN A 167 3.16 -7.85 5.54
C GLN A 167 2.34 -7.18 4.42
N SER A 168 1.02 -7.14 4.57
CA SER A 168 0.11 -6.45 3.63
C SER A 168 0.40 -4.95 3.56
N ILE A 169 0.55 -4.29 4.72
CA ILE A 169 0.90 -2.87 4.81
C ILE A 169 2.25 -2.60 4.15
N GLU A 170 3.28 -3.41 4.44
CA GLU A 170 4.60 -3.26 3.82
C GLU A 170 4.54 -3.41 2.29
N THR A 171 3.73 -4.34 1.81
CA THR A 171 3.51 -4.56 0.38
C THR A 171 2.85 -3.33 -0.27
N ALA A 172 1.80 -2.79 0.35
CA ALA A 172 1.12 -1.59 -0.12
C ALA A 172 2.08 -0.38 -0.18
N ASP A 173 2.87 -0.17 0.88
CA ASP A 173 3.84 0.93 0.96
C ASP A 173 4.92 0.83 -0.14
N ARG A 174 5.38 -0.40 -0.46
CA ARG A 174 6.31 -0.64 -1.57
C ARG A 174 5.68 -0.33 -2.92
N PHE A 175 4.43 -0.72 -3.16
CA PHE A 175 3.70 -0.40 -4.40
C PHE A 175 3.53 1.09 -4.58
N VAL A 176 3.10 1.80 -3.54
CA VAL A 176 2.96 3.26 -3.56
C VAL A 176 4.29 3.93 -3.88
N THR A 177 5.37 3.49 -3.23
CA THR A 177 6.72 4.01 -3.49
C THR A 177 7.14 3.81 -4.95
N LEU A 178 6.93 2.60 -5.49
CA LEU A 178 7.31 2.26 -6.86
C LEU A 178 6.51 3.08 -7.89
N ASN A 179 5.20 3.20 -7.71
CA ASN A 179 4.35 3.99 -8.61
C ASN A 179 4.72 5.47 -8.58
N ASN A 180 5.07 6.02 -7.41
CA ASN A 180 5.59 7.39 -7.32
C ASN A 180 6.90 7.58 -8.12
N LEU A 181 7.79 6.58 -8.12
CA LEU A 181 9.01 6.62 -8.95
C LEU A 181 8.67 6.60 -10.44
N PHE A 182 7.71 5.77 -10.87
CA PHE A 182 7.27 5.77 -12.26
C PHE A 182 6.63 7.08 -12.68
N ILE A 183 5.76 7.67 -11.85
CA ILE A 183 5.18 8.99 -12.09
C ILE A 183 6.28 10.04 -12.26
N ARG A 184 7.29 10.04 -11.37
CA ARG A 184 8.42 10.98 -11.47
C ARG A 184 9.18 10.79 -12.78
N LYS A 185 9.50 9.56 -13.15
CA LYS A 185 10.20 9.25 -14.40
C LYS A 185 9.41 9.72 -15.63
N SER A 186 8.11 9.44 -15.67
CA SER A 186 7.22 9.88 -16.75
C SER A 186 7.11 11.40 -16.82
N ASN A 187 7.01 12.09 -15.69
CA ASN A 187 7.01 13.57 -15.65
C ASN A 187 8.31 14.17 -16.19
N SER A 188 9.49 13.64 -15.78
CA SER A 188 10.78 14.10 -16.32
C SER A 188 10.88 13.85 -17.83
N ARG A 189 10.36 12.73 -18.32
CA ARG A 189 10.32 12.43 -19.76
C ARG A 189 9.40 13.40 -20.51
N ILE A 190 8.21 13.68 -19.97
CA ILE A 190 7.27 14.66 -20.55
C ILE A 190 7.94 16.04 -20.63
N ALA A 191 8.54 16.53 -19.54
CA ALA A 191 9.20 17.84 -19.52
C ALA A 191 10.35 17.93 -20.55
N TYR A 192 11.12 16.86 -20.71
CA TYR A 192 12.17 16.76 -21.72
C TYR A 192 11.59 16.79 -23.15
N LEU A 193 10.51 16.05 -23.42
CA LEU A 193 9.85 16.06 -24.73
C LEU A 193 9.25 17.43 -25.05
N GLU A 194 8.56 18.06 -24.09
CA GLU A 194 8.03 19.42 -24.22
C GLU A 194 9.16 20.42 -24.56
N SER A 195 10.32 20.31 -23.89
CA SER A 195 11.49 21.14 -24.20
C SER A 195 12.06 20.89 -25.61
N CYS A 196 12.00 19.65 -26.09
CA CYS A 196 12.44 19.31 -27.46
C CYS A 196 11.45 19.80 -28.53
N ILE A 197 10.15 19.78 -28.23
CA ILE A 197 9.10 20.35 -29.11
C ILE A 197 9.34 21.86 -29.23
N ASP A 198 9.51 22.56 -28.11
CA ASP A 198 9.81 24.00 -28.08
C ASP A 198 11.07 24.35 -28.88
N TYR A 199 12.14 23.57 -28.72
CA TYR A 199 13.36 23.73 -29.50
C TYR A 199 13.12 23.53 -31.01
N SER A 200 12.38 22.49 -31.39
CA SER A 200 12.10 22.16 -32.80
C SER A 200 11.26 23.24 -33.48
N ASN A 201 10.28 23.81 -32.76
CA ASN A 201 9.46 24.92 -33.24
C ASN A 201 10.32 26.17 -33.48
N ARG A 202 11.18 26.54 -32.53
CA ARG A 202 12.06 27.71 -32.68
C ARG A 202 13.05 27.59 -33.83
N GLU A 203 13.62 26.39 -34.04
CA GLU A 203 14.49 26.14 -35.19
C GLU A 203 13.72 26.27 -36.50
N THR A 204 12.48 25.76 -36.56
CA THR A 204 11.61 25.89 -37.74
C THR A 204 11.31 27.36 -38.04
N ASP A 205 10.89 28.13 -37.03
CA ASP A 205 10.60 29.57 -37.18
C ASP A 205 11.83 30.37 -37.65
N SER A 206 13.01 30.02 -37.14
CA SER A 206 14.28 30.62 -37.54
C SER A 206 14.61 30.33 -39.00
N VAL A 207 14.41 29.09 -39.44
CA VAL A 207 14.59 28.68 -40.84
C VAL A 207 13.60 29.40 -41.76
N ASP A 208 12.32 29.47 -41.39
CA ASP A 208 11.29 30.17 -42.16
C ASP A 208 11.63 31.66 -42.31
N THR A 209 12.08 32.31 -41.23
CA THR A 209 12.55 33.70 -41.27
C THR A 209 13.73 33.90 -42.21
N LEU A 210 14.67 32.94 -42.23
CA LEU A 210 15.84 32.98 -43.14
C LEU A 210 15.42 32.75 -44.59
N LEU A 211 14.45 31.88 -44.85
CA LEU A 211 13.89 31.63 -46.17
C LEU A 211 13.16 32.87 -46.70
N GLU A 212 12.33 33.52 -45.88
CA GLU A 212 11.65 34.77 -46.24
C GLU A 212 12.64 35.87 -46.63
N LYS A 213 13.70 36.05 -45.83
CA LYS A 213 14.78 37.00 -46.14
C LYS A 213 15.48 36.64 -47.44
N SER A 214 15.79 35.36 -47.66
CA SER A 214 16.41 34.89 -48.88
C SER A 214 15.54 35.19 -50.11
N THR A 215 14.24 34.92 -50.04
CA THR A 215 13.29 35.24 -51.11
C THR A 215 13.17 36.74 -51.34
N SER A 216 13.17 37.55 -50.28
CA SER A 216 13.19 39.01 -50.39
C SER A 216 14.44 39.50 -51.14
N TYR A 217 15.62 38.99 -50.80
CA TYR A 217 16.86 39.35 -51.49
C TYR A 217 16.88 38.89 -52.95
N GLN A 218 16.33 37.71 -53.25
CA GLN A 218 16.18 37.26 -54.64
C GLN A 218 15.30 38.22 -55.45
N ASN A 219 14.14 38.61 -54.91
CA ASN A 219 13.26 39.58 -55.57
C ASN A 219 13.94 40.94 -55.78
N GLU A 220 14.76 41.40 -54.81
CA GLU A 220 15.51 42.64 -54.94
C GLU A 220 16.57 42.55 -56.06
N VAL A 221 17.31 41.44 -56.14
CA VAL A 221 18.27 41.18 -57.20
C VAL A 221 17.58 41.14 -58.57
N ASP A 222 16.45 40.42 -58.68
CA ASP A 222 15.69 40.33 -59.93
C ASP A 222 15.15 41.69 -60.39
N ASN A 223 14.69 42.53 -59.45
CA ASN A 223 14.29 43.90 -59.74
C ASN A 223 15.45 44.75 -60.26
N LEU A 224 16.64 44.64 -59.63
CA LEU A 224 17.82 45.38 -60.08
C LEU A 224 18.28 44.96 -61.47
N ILE A 225 18.24 43.65 -61.78
CA ILE A 225 18.58 43.13 -63.10
C ILE A 225 17.58 43.62 -64.16
N ASN A 226 16.28 43.60 -63.86
CA ASN A 226 15.24 44.03 -64.79
C ASN A 226 15.19 45.55 -65.04
N VAL A 227 15.76 46.36 -64.15
CA VAL A 227 15.91 47.83 -64.33
C VAL A 227 17.17 48.18 -65.12
N SER A 228 18.11 47.24 -65.28
CA SER A 228 19.42 47.45 -65.91
C SER A 228 19.47 47.11 -67.42
N PHE A 229 18.33 46.78 -68.02
CA PHE A 229 18.12 46.54 -69.46
C PHE A 229 17.05 47.47 -70.02
#